data_AF-A0A6N6LKP6-F1
#
_entry.id   AF-A0A6N6LKP6-F1
#
_cell.length_a   1.000
_cell.length_b   1.000
_cell.length_c   1.000
_cell.angle_alpha   90.00
_cell.angle_beta   90.00
_cell.angle_gamma   90.00
#
_symmetry.space_group_name_H-M   'P 1'
#
loop_
_entity.id
_entity.type
_entity.pdbx_description
1 polymer ?
#
loop_
_entity_poly.entity_id
_entity_poly.type
_entity_poly.pdbx_seq_one_letter_code
_entity_poly.pdbx_strand_id
1 'polypeptide(L)'
;MKKDYGTWLLEKGVSKDEEVNFHQVPLDLIGISGPNSFVFMVETDGNEEEYGIAFSFDENILNDLIIIDESCENKINELKNGKIPNVIKLDKTITIPLITANIGEEIQNEEQVFVPLVIKKISKA
;
A
#
# COMPACT_ATOMS: atom_id res chain seq x y z
N MET A 1 -7.85 5.02 17.03
CA MET A 1 -7.50 4.99 15.60
C MET A 1 -6.04 5.40 15.51
N LYS A 2 -5.19 4.62 14.85
CA LYS A 2 -3.74 4.88 14.78
C LYS A 2 -3.47 6.15 13.99
N LYS A 3 -2.33 6.81 14.25
CA LYS A 3 -1.93 8.01 13.50
C LYS A 3 -1.55 7.60 12.08
N ASP A 4 -1.99 8.37 11.08
CA ASP A 4 -1.61 8.13 9.68
C ASP A 4 -0.15 8.52 9.46
N TYR A 5 0.65 7.60 8.94
CA TYR A 5 2.08 7.81 8.75
C TYR A 5 2.37 8.83 7.63
N GLY A 6 1.56 8.87 6.57
CA GLY A 6 1.73 9.84 5.50
C GLY A 6 1.51 11.28 6.00
N THR A 7 0.47 11.49 6.80
CA THR A 7 0.23 12.77 7.48
C THR A 7 1.41 13.14 8.38
N TRP A 8 1.94 12.19 9.15
CA TRP A 8 3.13 12.43 9.97
C TRP A 8 4.35 12.85 9.13
N LEU A 9 4.61 12.22 7.98
CA LEU A 9 5.70 12.61 7.09
C LEU A 9 5.54 14.04 6.56
N LEU A 10 4.33 14.42 6.14
CA LEU A 10 4.03 15.79 5.73
C LEU A 10 4.25 16.79 6.87
N GLU A 11 3.79 16.47 8.09
CA GLU A 11 4.03 17.30 9.29
C GLU A 11 5.52 17.47 9.60
N LYS A 12 6.36 16.49 9.23
CA LYS A 12 7.83 16.57 9.36
C LYS A 12 8.51 17.30 8.21
N GLY A 13 7.76 17.77 7.20
CA GLY A 13 8.27 18.52 6.06
C GLY A 13 8.90 17.66 4.97
N VAL A 14 8.61 16.35 4.93
CA VAL A 14 9.03 15.47 3.84
C VAL A 14 8.32 15.89 2.55
N SER A 15 9.08 16.02 1.46
CA SER A 15 8.52 16.45 0.17
C SER A 15 7.70 15.34 -0.49
N LYS A 16 6.67 15.72 -1.27
CA LYS A 16 5.94 14.78 -2.14
C LYS A 16 6.83 14.14 -3.22
N ASP A 17 7.91 14.81 -3.61
CA ASP A 17 8.87 14.26 -4.57
C ASP A 17 9.92 13.36 -3.90
N GLU A 18 9.97 13.31 -2.57
CA GLU A 18 10.93 12.51 -1.84
C GLU A 18 10.51 11.05 -1.80
N GLU A 19 11.44 10.15 -2.14
CA GLU A 19 11.24 8.71 -2.08
C GLU A 19 11.47 8.19 -0.66
N VAL A 20 10.48 7.47 -0.14
CA VAL A 20 10.54 6.79 1.15
C VAL A 20 10.58 5.29 0.91
N ASN A 21 11.54 4.62 1.56
CA ASN A 21 11.78 3.20 1.41
C ASN A 21 11.23 2.43 2.62
N PHE A 22 10.48 1.37 2.35
CA PHE A 22 9.91 0.47 3.35
C PHE A 22 10.40 -0.94 3.10
N HIS A 23 10.95 -1.57 4.14
CA HIS A 23 11.53 -2.90 4.05
C HIS A 23 10.61 -3.94 4.67
N GLN A 24 10.57 -5.13 4.07
CA GLN A 24 9.87 -6.30 4.62
C GLN A 24 8.38 -6.02 4.93
N VAL A 25 7.69 -5.38 4.00
CA VAL A 25 6.30 -4.95 4.21
C VAL A 25 5.36 -6.14 4.03
N PRO A 26 4.56 -6.51 5.05
CA PRO A 26 3.61 -7.60 4.92
C PRO A 26 2.40 -7.17 4.08
N LEU A 27 1.91 -8.05 3.21
CA LEU A 27 0.70 -7.88 2.44
C LEU A 27 -0.14 -9.15 2.48
N ASP A 28 -1.37 -9.04 2.95
CA ASP A 28 -2.35 -10.13 2.98
C ASP A 28 -3.72 -9.70 2.45
N LEU A 29 -3.96 -8.39 2.32
CA LEU A 29 -5.22 -7.82 1.91
C LEU A 29 -5.02 -6.64 0.95
N ILE A 30 -5.69 -6.68 -0.20
CA ILE A 30 -5.66 -5.63 -1.23
C ILE A 30 -7.08 -5.09 -1.42
N GLY A 31 -7.28 -3.79 -1.21
CA GLY A 31 -8.50 -3.07 -1.56
C GLY A 31 -8.45 -2.49 -2.98
N ILE A 32 -9.62 -2.32 -3.57
CA ILE A 32 -9.82 -1.62 -4.84
C ILE A 32 -10.36 -0.22 -4.53
N SER A 33 -9.59 0.81 -4.85
CA SER A 33 -9.98 2.21 -4.65
C SER A 33 -10.54 2.87 -5.91
N GLY A 34 -10.36 2.25 -7.08
CA GLY A 34 -10.90 2.72 -8.35
C GLY A 34 -10.46 1.84 -9.52
N PRO A 35 -10.83 2.20 -10.76
CA PRO A 35 -10.33 1.50 -11.95
C PRO A 35 -8.80 1.50 -11.98
N ASN A 36 -8.19 0.32 -11.99
CA ASN A 36 -6.73 0.13 -11.97
C ASN A 36 -6.03 0.84 -10.79
N SER A 37 -6.74 1.03 -9.68
CA SER A 37 -6.23 1.68 -8.48
C SER A 37 -6.48 0.80 -7.27
N PHE A 38 -5.41 0.51 -6.55
CA PHE A 38 -5.37 -0.45 -5.47
C PHE A 38 -4.78 0.18 -4.22
N VAL A 39 -5.18 -0.36 -3.07
CA VAL A 39 -4.69 0.07 -1.77
C VAL A 39 -4.43 -1.12 -0.87
N PHE A 40 -3.47 -1.00 0.03
CA PHE A 40 -3.39 -1.87 1.21
C PHE A 40 -2.91 -1.06 2.40
N MET A 41 -3.20 -1.56 3.60
CA MET A 41 -2.81 -0.91 4.84
C MET A 41 -1.96 -1.85 5.67
N VAL A 42 -0.92 -1.31 6.29
CA VAL A 42 -0.12 -2.01 7.30
C VAL A 42 -0.07 -1.17 8.56
N GLU A 43 0.08 -1.84 9.69
CA GLU A 43 0.36 -1.18 10.95
C GLU A 43 1.84 -1.37 11.28
N THR A 44 2.50 -0.31 11.75
CA THR A 44 3.88 -0.37 12.22
C THR A 44 4.01 0.30 13.56
N ASP A 45 4.92 -0.22 14.37
CA ASP A 45 5.36 0.43 15.60
C ASP A 45 6.58 1.30 15.26
N GLY A 46 6.47 2.61 15.46
CA GLY A 46 7.56 3.55 15.20
C GLY A 46 7.72 4.52 16.35
N ASN A 47 8.91 4.59 16.95
CA ASN A 47 9.26 5.58 17.99
C ASN A 47 8.21 5.72 19.12
N GLU A 48 7.83 4.60 19.74
CA GLU A 48 6.85 4.53 20.85
C GLU A 48 5.39 4.86 20.47
N GLU A 49 5.09 5.06 19.18
CA GLU A 49 3.74 5.29 18.65
C GLU A 49 3.37 4.25 17.57
N GLU A 50 2.10 3.84 17.55
CA GLU A 50 1.57 2.95 16.52
C GLU A 50 1.02 3.77 15.35
N TYR A 51 1.53 3.51 14.14
CA TYR A 51 1.11 4.17 12.91
C TYR A 51 0.38 3.20 11.97
N GLY A 52 -0.62 3.73 11.27
CA GLY A 52 -1.17 3.10 10.06
C GLY A 52 -0.48 3.66 8.83
N ILE A 53 -0.08 2.80 7.90
CA ILE A 53 0.47 3.19 6.61
C ILE A 53 -0.49 2.72 5.52
N ALA A 54 -1.11 3.65 4.81
CA ALA A 54 -1.89 3.37 3.62
C ALA A 54 -0.98 3.44 2.39
N PHE A 55 -0.83 2.35 1.65
CA PHE A 55 -0.16 2.32 0.37
C PHE A 55 -1.18 2.36 -0.76
N SER A 56 -0.94 3.17 -1.79
CA SER A 56 -1.72 3.19 -3.02
C SER A 56 -0.84 2.86 -4.23
N PHE A 57 -1.40 2.15 -5.19
CA PHE A 57 -0.64 1.66 -6.34
C PHE A 57 -1.54 1.33 -7.54
N ASP A 58 -0.91 1.17 -8.70
CA ASP A 58 -1.59 0.90 -9.97
C ASP A 58 -1.47 -0.59 -10.38
N GLU A 59 -2.00 -0.90 -11.57
CA GLU A 59 -1.95 -2.26 -12.11
C GLU A 59 -0.52 -2.75 -12.40
N ASN A 60 0.44 -1.86 -12.66
CA ASN A 60 1.83 -2.27 -12.90
C ASN A 60 2.41 -2.89 -11.62
N ILE A 61 2.25 -2.20 -10.48
CA ILE A 61 2.67 -2.72 -9.19
C ILE A 61 1.89 -3.99 -8.81
N LEU A 62 0.60 -4.06 -9.13
CA LEU A 62 -0.20 -5.28 -8.91
C LEU A 62 0.38 -6.49 -9.67
N ASN A 63 0.87 -6.30 -10.91
CA ASN A 63 1.54 -7.35 -11.66
C ASN A 63 2.89 -7.73 -11.06
N ASP A 64 3.66 -6.75 -10.60
CA ASP A 64 4.95 -7.00 -9.96
C ASP A 64 4.80 -7.86 -8.70
N LEU A 65 3.67 -7.77 -7.97
CA LEU A 65 3.39 -8.64 -6.82
C LEU A 65 3.34 -10.12 -7.20
N ILE A 66 2.83 -10.46 -8.38
CA ILE A 66 2.81 -11.84 -8.89
C ILE A 66 4.25 -12.35 -9.11
N ILE A 67 5.12 -11.47 -9.59
CA ILE A 67 6.54 -11.80 -9.83
C ILE A 67 7.30 -12.00 -8.50
N ILE A 68 6.86 -11.33 -7.43
CA ILE A 68 7.39 -11.53 -6.07
C ILE A 68 6.92 -12.86 -5.50
N ASP A 69 5.63 -13.17 -5.59
CA ASP A 69 5.06 -14.40 -5.08
C ASP A 69 3.92 -14.91 -5.99
N GLU A 70 4.23 -15.96 -6.76
CA GLU A 70 3.30 -16.55 -7.73
C GLU A 70 2.02 -17.09 -7.07
N SER A 71 2.02 -17.35 -5.76
CA SER A 71 0.80 -17.80 -5.06
C SER A 71 -0.34 -16.78 -5.10
N CYS A 72 -0.04 -15.50 -5.33
CA CYS A 72 -1.04 -14.45 -5.45
C CYS A 72 -1.70 -14.39 -6.83
N GLU A 73 -1.15 -15.07 -7.84
CA GLU A 73 -1.58 -14.97 -9.24
C GLU A 73 -3.07 -15.22 -9.41
N ASN A 74 -3.59 -16.30 -8.82
CA ASN A 74 -5.01 -16.66 -8.95
C ASN A 74 -5.93 -15.56 -8.41
N LYS A 75 -5.62 -15.03 -7.21
CA LYS A 75 -6.41 -13.97 -6.57
C LYS A 75 -6.34 -12.66 -7.33
N ILE A 76 -5.15 -12.29 -7.82
CA ILE A 76 -4.97 -11.07 -8.61
C ILE A 76 -5.67 -11.19 -9.96
N ASN A 77 -5.62 -12.35 -10.62
CA ASN A 77 -6.34 -12.57 -11.87
C ASN A 77 -7.86 -12.59 -11.67
N GLU A 78 -8.35 -13.14 -10.56
CA GLU A 78 -9.76 -13.02 -10.18
C GLU A 78 -10.15 -11.53 -10.02
N LEU A 79 -9.27 -10.67 -9.45
CA LEU A 79 -9.48 -9.22 -9.29
C LEU A 79 -9.78 -8.59 -10.65
N LYS A 80 -8.85 -8.80 -11.58
CA LYS A 80 -8.83 -8.14 -12.89
C LYS A 80 -10.03 -8.52 -13.74
N ASN A 81 -10.53 -9.75 -13.56
CA ASN A 81 -11.70 -10.25 -14.26
C ASN A 81 -13.03 -9.70 -13.70
N GLY A 82 -12.98 -8.77 -12.73
CA GLY A 82 -14.17 -8.15 -12.14
C GLY A 82 -15.02 -9.15 -11.35
N LYS A 83 -14.42 -10.26 -10.90
CA LYS A 83 -15.14 -11.35 -10.22
C LYS A 83 -15.14 -11.21 -8.69
N ILE A 84 -14.42 -10.22 -8.14
CA ILE A 84 -14.19 -10.11 -6.69
C ILE A 84 -14.78 -8.80 -6.13
N PRO A 85 -15.24 -8.80 -4.86
CA PRO A 85 -15.54 -7.59 -4.08
C PRO A 85 -14.43 -6.53 -4.10
N ASN A 86 -14.78 -5.35 -3.57
CA ASN A 86 -13.90 -4.20 -3.32
C ASN A 86 -12.61 -4.54 -2.53
N VAL A 87 -12.46 -5.76 -2.01
CA VAL A 87 -11.32 -6.23 -1.23
C VAL A 87 -10.99 -7.68 -1.57
N ILE A 88 -9.70 -7.99 -1.64
CA ILE A 88 -9.12 -9.32 -1.84
C ILE A 88 -8.32 -9.70 -0.62
N LYS A 89 -8.55 -10.91 -0.12
CA LYS A 89 -7.66 -11.56 0.82
C LYS A 89 -6.78 -12.57 0.08
N LEU A 90 -5.47 -12.48 0.27
CA LEU A 90 -4.49 -13.44 -0.24
C LEU A 90 -4.53 -14.72 0.59
N ASP A 91 -4.15 -15.84 -0.03
CA ASP A 91 -4.19 -17.16 0.62
C ASP A 91 -3.13 -17.29 1.74
N LYS A 92 -2.08 -16.47 1.67
CA LYS A 92 -1.07 -16.26 2.72
C LYS A 92 -0.60 -14.81 2.71
N THR A 93 -0.03 -14.36 3.82
CA THR A 93 0.70 -13.09 3.86
C THR A 93 1.98 -13.23 3.03
N ILE A 94 2.18 -12.32 2.09
CA ILE A 94 3.44 -12.16 1.37
C ILE A 94 4.25 -11.05 2.02
N THR A 95 5.58 -11.12 1.90
CA THR A 95 6.47 -10.08 2.39
C THR A 95 7.12 -9.39 1.19
N ILE A 96 6.77 -8.12 0.97
CA ILE A 96 7.37 -7.30 -0.09
C ILE A 96 8.74 -6.84 0.41
N PRO A 97 9.86 -7.25 -0.24
CA PRO A 97 11.19 -6.99 0.33
C PRO A 97 11.53 -5.51 0.46
N LEU A 98 11.17 -4.74 -0.56
CA LEU A 98 11.37 -3.29 -0.62
C LEU A 98 10.24 -2.65 -1.40
N ILE A 99 9.63 -1.63 -0.80
CA ILE A 99 8.71 -0.69 -1.43
C ILE A 99 9.40 0.68 -1.46
N THR A 100 9.44 1.30 -2.63
CA THR A 100 9.78 2.71 -2.79
C THR A 100 8.51 3.47 -3.14
N ALA A 101 8.16 4.46 -2.31
CA ALA A 101 6.93 5.22 -2.44
C ALA A 101 7.17 6.72 -2.24
N ASN A 102 6.30 7.53 -2.82
CA ASN A 102 6.23 8.96 -2.56
C ASN A 102 4.99 9.30 -1.74
N ILE A 103 4.98 10.47 -1.11
CA ILE A 103 3.78 10.98 -0.46
C ILE A 103 2.74 11.35 -1.53
N GLY A 104 1.53 10.84 -1.37
CA GLY A 104 0.39 11.11 -2.24
C GLY A 104 -0.34 12.42 -1.93
N GLU A 105 -1.53 12.54 -2.49
CA GLU A 105 -2.43 13.65 -2.19
C GLU A 105 -3.19 13.42 -0.89
N GLU A 106 -3.39 14.49 -0.12
CA GLU A 106 -4.23 14.46 1.08
C GLU A 106 -5.66 14.06 0.70
N ILE A 107 -6.17 13.01 1.33
CA ILE A 107 -7.56 12.59 1.20
C ILE A 107 -8.27 12.97 2.50
N GLN A 108 -9.18 13.93 2.38
CA GLN A 108 -10.02 14.37 3.47
C GLN A 108 -11.42 13.78 3.33
N ASN A 109 -11.89 13.08 4.36
CA ASN A 109 -13.30 12.75 4.53
C ASN A 109 -13.86 13.47 5.77
N GLU A 110 -15.13 13.26 6.10
CA GLU A 110 -15.81 13.95 7.22
C GLU A 110 -15.18 13.65 8.59
N GLU A 111 -14.43 12.56 8.73
CA GLU A 111 -13.90 12.06 10.01
C GLU A 111 -12.37 12.18 10.13
N GLN A 112 -11.63 12.24 9.01
CA GLN A 112 -10.18 12.19 9.01
C GLN A 112 -9.53 12.76 7.73
N VAL A 113 -8.30 13.24 7.90
CA VAL A 113 -7.34 13.46 6.81
C VAL A 113 -6.33 12.33 6.87
N PHE A 114 -6.14 11.65 5.74
CA PHE A 114 -5.07 10.66 5.60
C PHE A 114 -4.33 10.86 4.29
N VAL A 115 -3.07 10.45 4.26
CA VAL A 115 -2.17 10.68 3.12
C VAL A 115 -1.60 9.35 2.69
N PRO A 116 -2.05 8.77 1.56
CA PRO A 116 -1.53 7.51 1.09
C PRO A 116 -0.09 7.68 0.57
N LEU A 117 0.71 6.64 0.72
CA LEU A 117 2.01 6.51 0.08
C LEU A 117 1.85 5.82 -1.27
N VAL A 118 2.16 6.56 -2.34
CA VAL A 118 2.02 6.07 -3.71
C VAL A 118 3.25 5.25 -4.07
N ILE A 119 3.08 3.94 -4.21
CA ILE A 119 4.15 3.02 -4.59
C ILE A 119 4.59 3.35 -6.02
N LYS A 120 5.88 3.60 -6.18
CA LYS A 120 6.52 3.79 -7.48
C LYS A 120 7.19 2.53 -7.99
N LYS A 121 7.70 1.72 -7.07
CA LYS A 121 8.42 0.50 -7.39
C LYS A 121 8.40 -0.47 -6.21
N ILE A 122 8.36 -1.75 -6.53
CA ILE A 122 8.73 -2.83 -5.60
C ILE A 122 9.95 -3.58 -6.15
N SER A 123 10.83 -4.05 -5.26
CA SER A 123 12.06 -4.76 -5.66
C SER A 123 12.17 -6.12 -4.98
N LYS A 124 12.80 -7.07 -5.67
CA LYS A 124 13.28 -8.31 -5.06
C LYS A 124 14.50 -8.00 -4.18
N ALA A 125 14.61 -8.73 -3.06
CA ALA A 125 15.82 -8.71 -2.23
C ALA A 125 17.05 -9.19 -3.01
#